data_AF-A0A7K5JYZ6-F1
#
_entry.id   AF-A0A7K5JYZ6-F1
#
_cell.length_a   1.000
_cell.length_b   1.000
_cell.length_c   1.000
_cell.angle_alpha   90.00
_cell.angle_beta   90.00
_cell.angle_gamma   90.00
#
_symmetry.space_group_name_H-M   'P 1'
#
loop_
_entity.id
_entity.type
_entity.pdbx_description
1 polymer ?
#
loop_
_entity_poly.entity_id
_entity_poly.type
_entity_poly.pdbx_seq_one_letter_code
_entity_poly.pdbx_strand_id
1 'polypeptide(L)'
;VTSAVVDGLYSEYIGSADSPAQVRDGLLEALGDVLFVFSSIEVAKFHRDAGNPVYFYEFQHRPSEAEGVVPDFVKADHATEIAFVFGKPFLAGDV
;
A
#
# COMPACT_ATOMS: atom_id res chain seq x y z
N VAL A 1 20.15 11.94 6.01
CA VAL A 1 18.79 12.31 5.56
C VAL A 1 18.45 13.61 6.27
N THR A 2 18.21 14.69 5.54
CA THR A 2 18.08 16.03 6.11
C THR A 2 16.77 16.14 6.90
N SER A 3 16.80 16.84 8.04
CA SER A 3 15.64 17.08 8.93
C SER A 3 14.40 17.49 8.14
N ALA A 4 14.55 18.36 7.13
CA ALA A 4 13.44 18.91 6.35
C ALA A 4 12.56 17.86 5.64
N VAL A 5 13.11 16.73 5.20
CA VAL A 5 12.30 15.67 4.57
C VAL A 5 11.46 14.96 5.62
N VAL A 6 12.06 14.66 6.78
CA VAL A 6 11.35 14.02 7.91
C VAL A 6 10.29 14.97 8.47
N ASP A 7 10.62 16.25 8.61
CA ASP A 7 9.70 17.29 9.09
C ASP A 7 8.52 17.50 8.12
N GLY A 8 8.79 17.46 6.80
CA GLY A 8 7.76 17.54 5.77
C GLY A 8 6.81 16.34 5.80
N LEU A 9 7.33 15.12 5.88
CA LEU A 9 6.52 13.91 6.01
C LEU A 9 5.69 13.92 7.30
N TYR A 10 6.28 14.34 8.42
CA TYR A 10 5.55 14.48 9.67
C TYR A 10 4.40 15.48 9.55
N SER A 11 4.67 16.67 8.99
CA SER A 11 3.65 17.70 8.83
C SER A 11 2.49 17.24 7.93
N GLU A 12 2.79 16.55 6.84
CA GLU A 12 1.79 16.11 5.87
C GLU A 12 0.91 14.98 6.41
N TYR A 13 1.54 13.93 6.95
CA TYR A 13 0.83 12.69 7.28
C TYR A 13 0.38 12.58 8.74
N ILE A 14 1.05 13.29 9.66
CA ILE A 14 0.85 13.13 11.12
C ILE A 14 0.47 14.46 11.79
N GLY A 15 0.76 15.61 11.18
CA GLY A 15 0.69 16.93 11.83
C GLY A 15 -0.68 17.31 12.39
N SER A 16 -1.76 16.75 11.87
CA SER A 16 -3.15 16.97 12.30
C SER A 16 -3.77 15.80 13.08
N ALA A 17 -2.97 14.79 13.47
CA ALA A 17 -3.47 13.63 14.16
C ALA A 17 -3.86 13.95 15.62
N ASP A 18 -5.12 13.65 15.97
CA ASP A 18 -5.69 13.89 17.32
C ASP A 18 -5.75 12.62 18.18
N SER A 19 -5.29 11.48 17.65
CA SER A 19 -5.35 10.18 18.32
C SER A 19 -4.18 9.27 17.95
N PRO A 20 -3.80 8.30 18.80
CA PRO A 20 -2.78 7.30 18.46
C PRO A 20 -3.12 6.49 17.20
N ALA A 21 -4.41 6.26 16.92
CA ALA A 21 -4.85 5.58 15.71
C ALA A 21 -4.54 6.40 14.45
N GLN A 22 -4.81 7.71 14.46
CA GLN A 22 -4.47 8.59 13.34
C GLN A 22 -2.96 8.73 13.15
N VAL A 23 -2.17 8.76 14.23
CA VAL A 23 -0.70 8.74 14.13
C VAL A 23 -0.21 7.45 13.46
N ARG A 24 -0.76 6.30 13.86
CA ARG A 24 -0.46 5.00 13.22
C ARG A 24 -0.81 5.03 11.74
N ASP A 25 -2.02 5.44 11.39
CA ASP A 25 -2.51 5.40 10.02
C ASP A 25 -1.69 6.34 9.11
N GLY A 26 -1.41 7.56 9.57
CA GLY A 26 -0.56 8.50 8.85
C GLY A 26 0.88 8.00 8.66
N LEU A 27 1.48 7.38 9.69
CA LEU A 27 2.80 6.76 9.56
C LEU A 27 2.81 5.63 8.53
N LEU A 28 1.81 4.74 8.57
CA LEU A 28 1.72 3.62 7.64
C LEU A 28 1.46 4.10 6.19
N GLU A 29 0.65 5.14 6.02
CA GLU A 29 0.42 5.78 4.72
C GLU A 29 1.70 6.40 4.16
N ALA A 30 2.43 7.17 4.99
CA ALA A 30 3.71 7.77 4.60
C ALA A 30 4.74 6.71 4.16
N LEU A 31 4.83 5.59 4.90
CA LEU A 31 5.73 4.49 4.55
C LEU A 31 5.30 3.81 3.25
N GLY A 32 4.01 3.55 3.06
CA GLY A 32 3.46 2.97 1.83
C GLY A 32 3.74 3.83 0.60
N ASP A 33 3.51 5.13 0.73
CA ASP A 33 3.71 6.10 -0.35
C ASP A 33 5.18 6.21 -0.76
N VAL A 34 6.06 6.40 0.22
CA VAL A 34 7.50 6.59 -0.01
C VAL A 34 8.17 5.32 -0.54
N LEU A 35 7.80 4.14 -0.05
CA LEU A 35 8.47 2.90 -0.43
C LEU A 35 7.89 2.27 -1.71
N PHE A 36 6.60 2.46 -1.99
CA PHE A 36 5.93 1.74 -3.08
C PHE A 36 5.22 2.66 -4.06
N VAL A 37 4.32 3.54 -3.61
CA VAL A 37 3.40 4.25 -4.52
C VAL A 37 4.14 5.25 -5.40
N PHE A 38 4.94 6.14 -4.81
CA PHE A 38 5.63 7.20 -5.55
C PHE A 38 6.60 6.62 -6.59
N SER A 39 7.44 5.66 -6.18
CA SER A 39 8.37 5.00 -7.10
C SER A 39 7.64 4.26 -8.22
N SER A 40 6.53 3.57 -7.93
CA SER A 40 5.75 2.86 -8.95
C SER A 40 5.14 3.82 -9.97
N ILE A 41 4.63 4.97 -9.52
CA ILE A 41 4.09 6.02 -10.38
C ILE A 41 5.20 6.64 -11.25
N GLU A 42 6.36 6.94 -10.68
CA GLU A 42 7.49 7.49 -11.44
C GLU A 42 7.94 6.54 -12.55
N VAL A 43 8.13 5.25 -12.23
CA VAL A 43 8.51 4.24 -13.22
C VAL A 43 7.45 4.12 -14.31
N ALA A 44 6.16 4.12 -13.96
CA ALA A 44 5.07 4.09 -14.92
C ALA A 44 5.07 5.31 -15.85
N LYS A 45 5.30 6.51 -15.32
CA LYS A 45 5.42 7.76 -16.10
C LYS A 45 6.62 7.69 -17.05
N PHE A 46 7.79 7.27 -16.58
CA PHE A 46 8.97 7.13 -17.45
C PHE A 46 8.74 6.15 -18.60
N HIS A 47 8.09 5.00 -18.34
CA HIS A 47 7.76 4.04 -19.40
C HIS A 47 6.77 4.61 -20.42
N ARG A 48 5.72 5.31 -19.95
CA ARG A 48 4.73 5.98 -20.80
C ARG A 48 5.38 7.07 -21.66
N ASP A 49 6.21 7.91 -21.06
CA ASP A 49 6.83 9.06 -21.74
C ASP A 49 7.88 8.61 -22.77
N ALA A 50 8.42 7.39 -22.63
CA ALA A 50 9.22 6.71 -23.64
C ALA A 50 8.39 6.10 -24.81
N GLY A 51 7.06 6.26 -24.80
CA GLY A 51 6.15 5.79 -25.86
C GLY A 51 5.64 4.36 -25.70
N ASN A 52 5.84 3.71 -24.55
CA ASN A 52 5.40 2.34 -24.30
C ASN A 52 3.96 2.29 -23.75
N PRO A 53 3.19 1.24 -24.04
CA PRO A 53 1.92 0.98 -23.36
C PRO A 53 2.18 0.63 -21.88
N VAL A 54 1.44 1.27 -20.98
CA VAL A 54 1.54 1.07 -19.53
C VAL A 54 0.15 0.80 -18.96
N TYR A 55 0.05 -0.21 -18.11
CA TYR A 55 -1.12 -0.49 -17.28
C TYR A 55 -0.70 -0.38 -15.82
N PHE A 56 -1.54 0.23 -15.00
CA PHE A 56 -1.27 0.48 -13.59
C PHE A 56 -2.54 0.17 -12.79
N TYR A 57 -2.39 -0.42 -11.61
CA TYR A 57 -3.50 -0.74 -10.73
C TYR A 57 -3.07 -0.59 -9.27
N GLU A 58 -4.06 -0.43 -8.39
CA GLU A 58 -3.92 -0.52 -6.95
C GLU A 58 -4.82 -1.65 -6.46
N PHE A 59 -4.26 -2.62 -5.73
CA PHE A 59 -5.03 -3.73 -5.19
C PHE A 59 -5.48 -3.38 -3.77
N GLN A 60 -6.80 -3.34 -3.55
CA GLN A 60 -7.39 -2.90 -2.28
C GLN A 60 -8.28 -3.97 -1.59
N HIS A 61 -8.30 -5.20 -2.11
CA HIS A 61 -9.15 -6.25 -1.54
C HIS A 61 -8.45 -6.95 -0.37
N ARG A 62 -9.08 -6.93 0.80
CA ARG A 62 -8.64 -7.70 1.97
C ARG A 62 -9.19 -9.13 1.90
N PRO A 63 -8.34 -10.18 1.95
CA PRO A 63 -8.79 -11.56 1.89
C PRO A 63 -9.60 -11.91 3.13
N SER A 64 -10.67 -12.69 2.96
CA SER A 64 -11.51 -13.17 4.07
C SER A 64 -10.72 -13.96 5.11
N GLU A 65 -9.67 -14.68 4.70
CA GLU A 65 -8.78 -15.43 5.60
C GLU A 65 -8.00 -14.53 6.58
N ALA A 66 -7.92 -13.22 6.34
CA ALA A 66 -7.31 -12.28 7.27
C ALA A 66 -8.23 -11.91 8.44
N GLU A 67 -9.53 -12.22 8.37
CA GLU A 67 -10.50 -11.95 9.43
C GLU A 67 -10.13 -12.71 10.71
N GLY A 68 -10.03 -12.00 11.83
CA GLY A 68 -9.63 -12.56 13.13
C GLY A 68 -8.14 -12.95 13.26
N VAL A 69 -7.35 -12.89 12.18
CA VAL A 69 -5.91 -13.20 12.18
C VAL A 69 -5.08 -11.92 12.12
N VAL A 70 -5.48 -10.98 11.27
CA VAL A 70 -4.80 -9.69 11.06
C VAL A 70 -5.66 -8.59 11.67
N PRO A 71 -5.09 -7.54 12.31
CA PRO A 71 -5.88 -6.43 12.83
C PRO A 71 -6.77 -5.77 11.77
N ASP A 72 -7.96 -5.33 12.16
CA ASP A 72 -8.99 -4.81 11.25
C ASP A 72 -8.61 -3.49 10.56
N PHE A 73 -7.67 -2.73 11.14
CA PHE A 73 -7.18 -1.49 10.52
C PHE A 73 -6.29 -1.77 9.30
N VAL A 74 -5.77 -3.00 9.15
CA VAL A 74 -4.98 -3.38 7.98
C VAL A 74 -5.95 -3.60 6.81
N LYS A 75 -5.69 -2.95 5.67
CA LYS A 75 -6.52 -3.07 4.47
C LYS A 75 -6.02 -4.25 3.60
N ALA A 76 -5.71 -4.01 2.34
CA ALA A 76 -4.86 -4.90 1.55
C ALA A 76 -3.41 -4.63 1.96
N ASP A 77 -2.78 -5.61 2.61
CA ASP A 77 -1.39 -5.53 3.03
C ASP A 77 -0.44 -5.82 1.85
N HIS A 78 0.85 -5.56 2.02
CA HIS A 78 1.88 -5.85 1.04
C HIS A 78 1.80 -7.31 0.55
N ALA A 79 1.85 -7.50 -0.77
CA ALA A 79 1.81 -8.81 -1.45
C ALA A 79 0.49 -9.61 -1.32
N THR A 80 -0.58 -9.01 -0.78
CA THR A 80 -1.89 -9.66 -0.64
C THR A 80 -2.46 -10.09 -1.99
N GLU A 81 -2.19 -9.32 -3.06
CA GLU A 81 -2.66 -9.58 -4.41
C GLU A 81 -2.08 -10.87 -5.00
N ILE A 82 -0.90 -11.32 -4.54
CA ILE A 82 -0.22 -12.51 -5.07
C ILE A 82 -1.13 -13.74 -4.98
N ALA A 83 -1.78 -13.93 -3.84
CA ALA A 83 -2.70 -15.07 -3.65
C ALA A 83 -3.86 -15.05 -4.67
N PHE A 84 -4.36 -13.86 -5.03
CA PHE A 84 -5.44 -13.71 -6.01
C PHE A 84 -4.94 -13.93 -7.44
N VAL A 85 -3.77 -13.40 -7.78
CA VAL A 85 -3.12 -13.58 -9.10
C VAL A 85 -2.89 -15.07 -9.38
N PHE A 86 -2.47 -15.84 -8.38
CA PHE A 86 -2.25 -17.29 -8.50
C PHE A 86 -3.50 -18.14 -8.25
N GLY A 87 -4.66 -17.51 -8.01
CA GLY A 87 -5.91 -18.24 -7.85
C GLY A 87 -6.00 -19.10 -6.59
N LYS A 88 -5.32 -18.71 -5.50
CA LYS A 88 -5.40 -19.38 -4.19
C LYS A 88 -6.85 -19.68 -3.75
N PRO A 89 -7.85 -18.78 -3.95
CA PRO A 89 -9.24 -19.08 -3.59
C PRO A 89 -9.83 -20.34 -4.26
N PHE A 90 -9.22 -20.84 -5.35
CA PHE A 90 -9.66 -22.04 -6.06
C PHE A 90 -8.86 -23.30 -5.67
N LEU A 91 -7.87 -23.20 -4.77
CA LEU A 91 -7.01 -24.32 -4.37
C LEU A 91 -7.57 -25.11 -3.17
N ALA A 92 -8.52 -24.55 -2.44
CA ALA A 92 -9.29 -25.26 -1.43
C ALA A 92 -10.37 -26.11 -2.11
N GLY A 93 -9.95 -27.15 -2.83
CA GLY A 93 -10.87 -28.15 -3.35
C GLY A 93 -11.32 -29.09 -2.24
N ASP A 94 -12.60 -29.48 -2.27
CA ASP A 94 -13.04 -30.76 -1.70
C ASP A 94 -12.22 -31.89 -2.39
N VAL A 95 -11.22 -32.39 -1.66
CA VAL A 95 -10.63 -33.74 -1.81
C VAL A 95 -10.70 -34.43 -0.45
#